data_AF-A0A848FA88-F1
#
_entry.id   AF-A0A848FA88-F1
#
_cell.length_a   1.000
_cell.length_b   1.000
_cell.length_c   1.000
_cell.angle_alpha   90.00
_cell.angle_beta   90.00
_cell.angle_gamma   90.00
#
_symmetry.space_group_name_H-M   'P 1'
#
loop_
_entity.id
_entity.type
_entity.pdbx_description
1 polymer ?
#
loop_
_entity_poly.entity_id
_entity_poly.type
_entity_poly.pdbx_seq_one_letter_code
_entity_poly.pdbx_strand_id
1 'polypeptide(L)'
;MKIGPFANSSARSVTTGERPAARPTSAAKSSDPTSGSTQVALSESAASLLDVADTSFDAEKVERIAQAIRDGSFRINAGAIADKLLDNAQELLVRSQH
;
A
#
# COMPACT_ATOMS: atom_id res chain seq x y z
N MET A 1 13.26 34.21 -15.43
CA MET A 1 13.31 32.84 -14.87
C MET A 1 14.75 32.55 -14.46
N LYS A 2 15.08 32.73 -13.18
CA LYS A 2 16.41 32.45 -12.62
C LYS A 2 16.22 31.39 -11.54
N ILE A 3 16.52 30.14 -11.86
CA ILE A 3 16.43 29.02 -10.90
C ILE A 3 17.83 28.86 -10.31
N GLY A 4 17.98 29.22 -9.04
CA GLY A 4 19.17 28.91 -8.24
C GLY A 4 19.13 27.45 -7.74
N PRO A 5 20.29 26.86 -7.38
CA PRO A 5 20.42 25.42 -7.21
C PRO A 5 19.72 24.92 -5.93
N PHE A 6 18.92 23.86 -6.08
CA PHE A 6 18.35 23.12 -4.97
C PHE A 6 19.44 22.23 -4.38
N ALA A 7 19.97 22.61 -3.22
CA ALA A 7 20.82 21.74 -2.44
C ALA A 7 19.97 20.60 -1.87
N ASN A 8 20.11 19.42 -2.47
CA ASN A 8 19.61 18.16 -1.93
C ASN A 8 20.38 17.85 -0.64
N SER A 9 19.85 18.32 0.50
CA SER A 9 20.41 18.02 1.82
C SER A 9 19.47 17.09 2.58
N SER A 10 19.66 15.80 2.34
CA SER A 10 19.29 14.78 3.31
C SER A 10 20.24 13.59 3.17
N ALA A 11 21.51 13.86 3.47
CA ALA A 11 22.45 12.82 3.84
C ALA A 11 22.39 12.68 5.37
N ARG A 12 22.00 11.46 5.77
CA ARG A 12 22.00 10.90 7.13
C ARG A 12 23.08 11.48 8.05
N SER A 13 22.68 11.92 9.24
CA SER A 13 23.59 12.07 10.37
C SER A 13 23.11 11.20 11.53
N VAL A 14 23.95 10.22 11.83
CA VAL A 14 23.89 9.31 12.96
C VAL A 14 24.13 10.07 14.28
N THR A 15 23.33 9.70 15.29
CA THR A 15 23.53 9.78 16.75
C THR A 15 24.70 10.61 17.32
N THR A 16 24.39 11.62 18.15
CA THR A 16 24.87 11.75 19.55
C THR A 16 24.45 13.09 20.19
N GLY A 17 23.94 13.04 21.44
CA GLY A 17 24.17 14.07 22.46
C GLY A 17 23.24 15.30 22.58
N GLU A 18 22.68 15.46 23.79
CA GLU A 18 22.48 16.73 24.54
C GLU A 18 21.16 17.54 24.43
N ARG A 19 20.19 17.19 25.30
CA ARG A 19 19.32 18.00 26.23
C ARG A 19 18.46 19.22 25.74
N PRO A 20 17.47 19.69 26.53
CA PRO A 20 16.08 19.85 26.07
C PRO A 20 15.54 21.30 26.15
N ALA A 21 14.54 21.66 25.35
CA ALA A 21 13.69 22.81 25.64
C ALA A 21 12.30 22.65 25.02
N ALA A 22 11.30 22.95 25.84
CA ALA A 22 9.87 22.78 25.61
C ALA A 22 9.31 23.68 24.49
N ARG A 23 8.32 23.14 23.75
CA ARG A 23 7.01 23.74 23.43
C ARG A 23 6.31 22.92 22.32
N PRO A 24 5.06 22.50 22.53
CA PRO A 24 4.11 22.55 21.43
C PRO A 24 2.93 23.43 21.82
N THR A 25 2.73 24.50 21.05
CA THR A 25 1.47 25.23 21.00
C THR A 25 0.42 24.36 20.35
N SER A 26 -0.68 24.12 21.07
CA SER A 26 -1.96 23.76 20.46
C SER A 26 -2.40 24.86 19.50
N ALA A 27 -2.74 24.51 18.27
CA ALA A 27 -3.95 24.99 17.60
C ALA A 27 -4.12 24.27 16.26
N ALA A 28 -5.28 23.61 16.16
CA ALA A 28 -5.92 23.07 14.98
C ALA A 28 -5.70 23.86 13.69
N LYS A 29 -5.65 23.16 12.55
CA LYS A 29 -6.72 23.20 11.54
C LYS A 29 -6.77 21.90 10.75
N SER A 30 -7.93 21.28 10.84
CA SER A 30 -8.44 20.24 9.96
C SER A 30 -8.57 20.73 8.52
N SER A 31 -8.49 19.76 7.60
CA SER A 31 -9.13 19.72 6.28
C SER A 31 -8.81 20.82 5.26
N ASP A 32 -7.98 20.45 4.27
CA ASP A 32 -8.32 20.72 2.87
C ASP A 32 -7.68 19.64 1.96
N PRO A 33 -8.45 18.69 1.40
CA PRO A 33 -7.93 17.82 0.35
C PRO A 33 -7.90 18.62 -0.94
N THR A 34 -6.73 19.14 -1.30
CA THR A 34 -6.48 19.65 -2.65
C THR A 34 -6.64 18.50 -3.65
N SER A 35 -7.87 18.27 -4.09
CA SER A 35 -8.21 17.36 -5.19
C SER A 35 -7.83 18.08 -6.49
N GLY A 36 -6.54 18.08 -6.79
CA GLY A 36 -5.96 18.72 -7.96
C GLY A 36 -5.35 17.70 -8.91
N SER A 37 -6.03 17.46 -10.04
CA SER A 37 -5.49 16.96 -11.31
C SER A 37 -5.21 15.46 -11.52
N THR A 38 -5.71 14.54 -10.69
CA THR A 38 -5.66 13.08 -10.98
C THR A 38 -6.99 12.36 -10.74
N GLN A 39 -8.11 13.01 -11.06
CA GLN A 39 -9.43 12.37 -11.00
C GLN A 39 -9.63 11.50 -12.25
N VAL A 40 -9.53 10.17 -12.09
CA VAL A 40 -9.86 9.20 -13.15
C VAL A 40 -11.31 8.76 -12.96
N ALA A 41 -12.13 8.91 -14.00
CA ALA A 41 -13.49 8.40 -13.98
C ALA A 41 -13.47 6.89 -14.27
N LEU A 42 -13.87 6.08 -13.28
CA LEU A 42 -14.14 4.66 -13.47
C LEU A 42 -15.47 4.49 -14.22
N SER A 43 -15.56 3.48 -15.10
CA SER A 43 -16.84 3.13 -15.71
C SER A 43 -17.80 2.57 -14.66
N GLU A 44 -19.10 2.77 -14.86
CA GLU A 44 -20.14 2.32 -13.92
C GLU A 44 -20.14 0.79 -13.73
N SER A 45 -19.77 0.05 -14.79
CA SER A 45 -19.50 -1.39 -14.72
C SER A 45 -18.30 -1.74 -13.85
N ALA A 46 -17.20 -0.99 -13.92
CA ALA A 46 -16.01 -1.23 -13.11
C ALA A 46 -16.25 -0.88 -11.62
N ALA A 47 -17.03 0.18 -11.34
CA ALA A 47 -17.44 0.53 -9.99
C ALA A 47 -18.33 -0.56 -9.37
N SER A 48 -19.27 -1.13 -10.14
CA SER A 48 -20.15 -2.22 -9.68
C SER A 48 -19.40 -3.52 -9.39
N LEU A 49 -18.33 -3.83 -10.14
CA LEU A 49 -17.47 -4.99 -9.87
C LEU A 49 -16.64 -4.82 -8.59
N LEU A 50 -16.23 -3.59 -8.27
CA LEU A 50 -15.47 -3.31 -7.06
C LEU A 50 -16.31 -3.50 -5.78
N ASP A 51 -17.63 -3.31 -5.89
CA ASP A 51 -18.59 -3.58 -4.80
C ASP A 51 -18.77 -5.09 -4.54
N VAL A 52 -18.56 -5.92 -5.56
CA VAL A 52 -18.56 -7.39 -5.46
C VAL A 52 -17.20 -7.93 -4.99
N ALA A 53 -16.12 -7.18 -5.20
CA ALA A 53 -14.79 -7.55 -4.72
C ALA A 53 -14.74 -7.37 -3.20
N ASP A 54 -14.74 -8.50 -2.48
CA ASP A 54 -14.60 -8.53 -1.02
C ASP A 54 -13.22 -7.99 -0.64
N THR A 55 -13.14 -6.68 -0.35
CA THR A 55 -11.91 -5.99 0.08
C THR A 55 -11.70 -6.07 1.59
N SER A 56 -12.39 -7.01 2.26
CA SER A 56 -12.30 -7.20 3.69
C SER A 56 -10.90 -7.66 4.10
N PHE A 57 -10.25 -6.86 4.94
CA PHE A 57 -8.96 -7.22 5.53
C PHE A 57 -9.19 -8.08 6.78
N ASP A 58 -8.80 -9.35 6.70
CA ASP A 58 -8.89 -10.29 7.83
C ASP A 58 -7.57 -10.30 8.63
N ALA A 59 -7.52 -9.48 9.67
CA ALA A 59 -6.37 -9.38 10.57
C ALA A 59 -6.09 -10.70 11.33
N GLU A 60 -7.14 -11.43 11.73
CA GLU A 60 -7.00 -12.68 12.48
C GLU A 60 -6.38 -13.79 11.63
N LYS A 61 -6.76 -13.86 10.34
CA LYS A 61 -6.13 -14.77 9.38
C LYS A 61 -4.65 -14.45 9.19
N VAL A 62 -4.29 -13.17 9.07
CA VAL A 62 -2.88 -12.77 8.92
C VAL A 62 -2.07 -13.19 10.14
N GLU A 63 -2.58 -12.95 11.35
CA GLU A 63 -1.89 -13.34 12.59
C GLU A 63 -1.70 -14.86 12.68
N ARG A 64 -2.74 -15.65 12.38
CA ARG A 64 -2.66 -17.11 12.38
C ARG A 64 -1.61 -17.64 11.38
N ILE A 65 -1.58 -17.10 10.17
CA ILE A 65 -0.60 -17.51 9.16
C ILE A 65 0.81 -17.09 9.58
N ALA A 66 1.00 -15.87 10.08
CA ALA A 66 2.29 -15.39 10.57
C ALA A 66 2.83 -16.29 11.70
N GLN A 67 1.96 -16.72 12.61
CA GLN A 67 2.33 -17.65 13.67
C GLN A 67 2.76 -19.02 13.11
N ALA A 68 1.99 -19.60 12.18
CA ALA A 68 2.35 -20.87 11.54
C ALA A 68 3.70 -20.81 10.79
N ILE A 69 4.04 -19.66 10.21
CA ILE A 69 5.34 -19.42 9.58
C ILE A 69 6.46 -19.36 10.64
N ARG A 70 6.25 -18.64 11.76
CA ARG A 70 7.21 -18.57 12.87
C ARG A 70 7.49 -19.94 13.49
N ASP A 71 6.44 -20.74 13.65
CA ASP A 71 6.53 -22.07 14.26
C ASP A 71 7.05 -23.14 13.28
N GLY A 72 7.27 -22.78 12.01
CA GLY A 72 7.73 -23.70 10.97
C GLY A 72 6.69 -24.76 10.55
N SER A 73 5.45 -24.63 11.01
CA SER A 73 4.35 -25.56 10.69
C SER A 73 3.67 -25.24 9.36
N PHE A 74 3.89 -24.03 8.81
CA PHE A 74 3.40 -23.66 7.50
C PHE A 74 4.09 -24.48 6.39
N ARG A 75 3.30 -25.29 5.67
CA ARG A 75 3.78 -26.12 4.55
C ARG A 75 3.42 -25.46 3.22
N ILE A 76 4.43 -25.30 2.38
CA ILE A 76 4.24 -24.80 1.01
C ILE A 76 3.60 -25.91 0.17
N ASN A 77 2.49 -25.58 -0.49
CA ASN A 77 1.86 -26.46 -1.48
C ASN A 77 2.17 -25.93 -2.89
N ALA A 78 3.11 -26.59 -3.58
CA ALA A 78 3.52 -26.20 -4.92
C ALA A 78 2.40 -26.34 -5.96
N GLY A 79 1.52 -27.34 -5.82
CA GLY A 79 0.37 -27.52 -6.73
C GLY A 79 -0.60 -26.35 -6.63
N ALA A 80 -0.99 -25.98 -5.41
CA ALA A 80 -1.88 -24.84 -5.19
C ALA A 80 -1.29 -23.50 -5.66
N ILE A 81 0.04 -23.37 -5.70
CA ILE A 81 0.70 -22.19 -6.28
C ILE A 81 0.59 -22.22 -7.81
N ALA A 82 0.89 -23.36 -8.43
CA ALA A 82 0.81 -23.52 -9.88
C ALA A 82 -0.60 -23.26 -10.41
N ASP A 83 -1.63 -23.80 -9.74
CA ASP A 83 -3.03 -23.59 -10.12
C ASP A 83 -3.39 -22.09 -10.08
N LYS A 84 -3.03 -21.40 -9.00
CA LYS A 84 -3.27 -19.94 -8.87
C LYS A 84 -2.50 -19.10 -9.89
N LEU A 85 -1.28 -19.50 -10.24
CA LEU A 85 -0.50 -18.82 -11.28
C LEU A 85 -1.14 -19.01 -12.65
N LEU A 86 -1.66 -20.21 -12.93
CA LEU A 86 -2.36 -20.50 -14.17
C LEU A 86 -3.68 -19.73 -14.26
N ASP A 87 -4.46 -19.68 -13.17
CA ASP A 87 -5.70 -18.91 -13.10
C ASP A 87 -5.44 -17.43 -13.37
N ASN A 88 -4.39 -16.86 -12.77
CA ASN A 88 -4.00 -15.47 -13.02
C ASN A 88 -3.57 -15.24 -14.48
N ALA A 89 -2.80 -16.16 -15.06
CA ALA A 89 -2.41 -16.09 -16.47
C ALA A 89 -3.63 -16.16 -17.39
N GLN A 90 -4.59 -17.05 -17.12
CA GLN A 90 -5.84 -17.14 -17.87
C GLN A 90 -6.64 -15.84 -17.79
N GLU A 91 -6.77 -15.23 -16.60
CA GLU A 91 -7.47 -13.95 -16.47
C GLU A 91 -6.83 -12.85 -17.32
N LEU A 92 -5.50 -12.75 -17.31
CA LEU A 92 -4.77 -11.75 -18.12
C LEU A 92 -4.94 -11.98 -19.62
N LEU A 93 -4.92 -13.24 -20.07
CA LEU A 93 -5.12 -13.60 -21.47
C LEU A 93 -6.56 -13.32 -21.92
N VAL A 94 -7.56 -13.65 -21.11
CA VAL A 94 -8.97 -13.33 -21.42
C VAL A 94 -9.16 -11.82 -21.52
N ARG A 95 -8.49 -11.04 -20.67
CA ARG A 95 -8.53 -9.57 -20.70
C ARG A 95 -7.83 -8.96 -21.91
N SER A 96 -6.77 -9.59 -22.44
CA SER A 96 -6.05 -9.07 -23.63
C SER A 96 -6.76 -9.35 -24.96
N GLN A 97 -7.78 -10.21 -24.98
CA GLN A 97 -8.54 -10.56 -26.19
C GLN A 97 -9.75 -9.64 -26.42
N HIS A 98 -9.90 -8.58 -25.61
CA HIS A 98 -10.87 -7.51 -25.74
C HIS A 98 -10.17 -6.16 -25.91
#